data_AF-X0X2L9-F1
#
_entry.id   AF-X0X2L9-F1
#
_cell.length_a   1.000
_cell.length_b   1.000
_cell.length_c   1.000
_cell.angle_alpha   90.00
_cell.angle_beta   90.00
_cell.angle_gamma   90.00
#
_symmetry.space_group_name_H-M   'P 1'
#
loop_
_entity.id
_entity.type
_entity.pdbx_description
1 polymer ?
#
loop_
_entity_poly.entity_id
_entity_poly.type
_entity_poly.pdbx_seq_one_letter_code
_entity_poly.pdbx_strand_id
1 'polypeptide(L)'
;MNVDLHAQKLDPFKQNERPEAVLLVADDPELTKIVVAWTSLDVRPVEKPSHPQGESERDVWDWLWANAHYSLDDLAERSSLTTPLVERKLKPLIGNRVLYPDGTVNSFVQRYLREQVLKLFDVKPRKPVKST
;
A
#
# COMPACT_ATOMS: atom_id res chain seq x y z
N MET A 1 -6.62 22.51 11.28
CA MET A 1 -5.18 22.60 11.62
C MET A 1 -4.54 21.25 11.95
N ASN A 2 -5.27 20.14 12.16
CA ASN A 2 -4.67 18.87 12.60
C ASN A 2 -4.31 17.87 11.49
N VAL A 3 -4.98 17.92 10.33
CA VAL A 3 -4.60 17.15 9.11
C VAL A 3 -3.16 17.48 8.67
N ASP A 4 -2.74 18.71 8.96
CA ASP A 4 -1.40 19.22 8.65
C ASP A 4 -0.31 18.43 9.42
N LEU A 5 -0.54 18.07 10.69
CA LEU A 5 0.45 17.34 11.49
C LEU A 5 0.67 15.91 10.97
N HIS A 6 -0.40 15.20 10.60
CA HIS A 6 -0.29 13.83 10.07
C HIS A 6 0.49 13.82 8.76
N ALA A 7 0.14 14.73 7.83
CA ALA A 7 0.85 14.90 6.56
C ALA A 7 2.33 15.27 6.77
N GLN A 8 2.62 16.26 7.62
CA GLN A 8 3.99 16.68 7.95
C GLN A 8 4.84 15.55 8.53
N LYS A 9 4.26 14.70 9.38
CA LYS A 9 4.96 13.56 9.97
C LYS A 9 5.12 12.40 9.00
N LEU A 10 4.23 12.25 8.02
CA LEU A 10 4.30 11.22 6.98
C LEU A 10 5.34 11.55 5.90
N ASP A 11 5.52 12.84 5.59
CA ASP A 11 6.38 13.32 4.51
C ASP A 11 7.82 12.75 4.52
N PRO A 12 8.53 12.74 5.66
CA PRO A 12 9.87 12.15 5.74
C PRO A 12 9.92 10.68 5.32
N PHE A 13 8.86 9.89 5.57
CA PHE A 13 8.80 8.49 5.18
C PHE A 13 8.64 8.30 3.66
N LYS A 14 7.95 9.24 2.99
CA LYS A 14 7.78 9.24 1.54
C LYS A 14 9.03 9.75 0.81
N GLN A 15 9.74 10.72 1.40
CA GLN A 15 10.99 11.24 0.85
C GLN A 15 12.15 10.23 0.93
N ASN A 16 12.07 9.27 1.87
CA ASN A 16 13.09 8.24 2.10
C ASN A 16 12.62 6.84 1.67
N GLU A 17 11.81 6.76 0.61
CA GLU A 17 11.39 5.50 0.01
C GLU A 17 12.57 4.71 -0.54
N ARG A 18 12.46 3.38 -0.45
CA ARG A 18 13.48 2.44 -0.90
C ARG A 18 12.92 1.50 -1.96
N PRO A 19 13.63 1.28 -3.09
CA PRO A 19 13.14 0.43 -4.18
C PRO A 19 12.96 -1.04 -3.78
N GLU A 20 13.66 -1.51 -2.73
CA GLU A 20 13.57 -2.87 -2.21
C GLU A 20 12.16 -3.24 -1.74
N ALA A 21 11.31 -2.25 -1.42
CA ALA A 21 9.90 -2.47 -1.10
C ALA A 21 9.13 -3.19 -2.23
N VAL A 22 9.58 -3.05 -3.48
CA VAL A 22 9.00 -3.76 -4.64
C VAL A 22 9.17 -5.27 -4.51
N LEU A 23 10.28 -5.75 -3.95
CA LEU A 23 10.57 -7.19 -3.83
C LEU A 23 9.55 -7.92 -2.95
N LEU A 24 8.90 -7.20 -2.03
CA LEU A 24 7.84 -7.78 -1.20
C LEU A 24 6.57 -8.06 -2.01
N VAL A 25 6.28 -7.26 -3.03
CA VAL A 25 5.02 -7.32 -3.79
C VAL A 25 5.17 -8.12 -5.08
N ALA A 26 6.35 -8.09 -5.69
CA ALA A 26 6.57 -8.53 -7.06
C ALA A 26 6.21 -9.99 -7.35
N ASP A 27 6.37 -10.88 -6.36
CA ASP A 27 6.19 -12.33 -6.50
C ASP A 27 5.00 -12.88 -5.69
N ASP A 28 4.18 -12.00 -5.09
CA ASP A 28 3.04 -12.40 -4.26
C ASP A 28 1.73 -11.77 -4.80
N PRO A 29 0.88 -12.58 -5.48
CA PRO A 29 -0.40 -12.11 -6.00
C PRO A 29 -1.37 -11.62 -4.91
N GLU A 30 -1.32 -12.17 -3.70
CA GLU A 30 -2.18 -11.73 -2.59
C GLU A 30 -1.76 -10.34 -2.12
N LEU A 31 -0.45 -10.09 -1.98
CA LEU A 31 0.06 -8.76 -1.64
C LEU A 31 -0.25 -7.75 -2.74
N THR A 32 -0.10 -8.12 -4.02
CA THR A 32 -0.49 -7.26 -5.14
C THR A 32 -1.96 -6.86 -5.07
N LYS A 33 -2.86 -7.81 -4.80
CA LYS A 33 -4.31 -7.52 -4.63
C LYS A 33 -4.59 -6.56 -3.48
N ILE A 34 -3.92 -6.73 -2.34
CA ILE A 34 -4.08 -5.83 -1.18
C ILE A 34 -3.60 -4.42 -1.53
N VAL A 35 -2.43 -4.29 -2.17
CA VAL A 35 -1.89 -2.98 -2.57
C VAL A 35 -2.81 -2.27 -3.57
N VAL A 36 -3.34 -2.99 -4.56
CA VAL A 36 -4.30 -2.43 -5.52
C VAL A 36 -5.60 -2.04 -4.83
N ALA A 37 -6.11 -2.86 -3.91
CA ALA A 37 -7.33 -2.54 -3.16
C ALA A 37 -7.13 -1.28 -2.28
N TRP A 38 -5.97 -1.14 -1.64
CA TRP A 38 -5.60 -0.01 -0.78
C TRP A 38 -5.73 1.33 -1.49
N THR A 39 -5.28 1.45 -2.75
CA THR A 39 -5.33 2.73 -3.49
C THR A 39 -6.75 3.18 -3.85
N SER A 40 -7.74 2.31 -3.71
CA SER A 40 -9.15 2.62 -3.89
C SER A 40 -9.91 2.79 -2.58
N LEU A 41 -9.30 2.41 -1.45
CA LEU A 41 -9.92 2.39 -0.14
C LEU A 41 -10.04 3.83 0.42
N ASP A 42 -11.12 4.09 1.15
CA ASP A 42 -11.26 5.36 1.86
C ASP A 42 -10.42 5.33 3.14
N VAL A 43 -9.16 5.74 3.01
CA VAL A 43 -8.21 5.86 4.12
C VAL A 43 -8.07 7.33 4.49
N ARG A 44 -8.37 7.67 5.75
CA ARG A 44 -8.31 9.05 6.22
C ARG A 44 -7.60 9.15 7.56
N PRO A 45 -6.80 10.20 7.80
CA PRO A 45 -6.33 10.49 9.14
C PRO A 45 -7.52 10.82 10.06
N VAL A 46 -7.40 10.48 11.34
CA VAL A 46 -8.40 10.87 12.34
C VAL A 46 -8.48 12.39 12.45
N GLU A 47 -9.67 12.95 12.75
CA GLU A 47 -9.86 14.41 12.78
C GLU A 47 -9.03 15.11 13.88
N LYS A 48 -8.80 14.40 14.99
CA LYS A 48 -8.08 14.88 16.17
C LYS A 48 -7.01 13.86 16.55
N PRO A 49 -5.89 13.82 15.83
CA PRO A 49 -4.84 12.89 16.15
C PRO A 49 -4.27 13.19 17.53
N SER A 50 -3.90 12.13 18.24
CA SER A 50 -3.10 12.26 19.46
C SER A 50 -1.72 12.84 19.12
N HIS A 51 -0.90 13.17 20.11
CA HIS A 51 0.52 13.45 19.85
C HIS A 51 1.31 12.13 19.86
N PRO A 52 2.37 12.01 19.05
CA PRO A 52 3.26 10.85 19.11
C PRO A 52 3.90 10.76 20.50
N GLN A 53 4.04 9.55 21.03
CA GLN A 53 4.57 9.30 22.39
C GLN A 53 6.10 9.48 22.48
N GLY A 54 6.77 9.60 21.33
CA GLY A 54 8.21 9.78 21.21
C GLY A 54 8.57 10.41 19.87
N GLU A 55 9.85 10.70 19.69
CA GLU A 55 10.39 11.33 18.48
C GLU A 55 11.15 10.35 17.57
N SER A 56 11.27 9.08 17.98
CA SER A 56 11.93 8.09 17.13
C SER A 56 11.12 7.83 15.87
N GLU A 57 11.80 7.46 14.78
CA GLU A 57 11.15 7.13 13.51
C GLU A 57 10.09 6.03 13.69
N ARG A 58 10.34 5.05 14.56
CA ARG A 58 9.39 3.99 14.90
C ARG A 58 8.15 4.53 15.62
N ASP A 59 8.34 5.38 16.62
CA ASP A 59 7.22 5.93 17.40
C ASP A 59 6.31 6.79 16.51
N VAL A 60 6.91 7.58 15.61
CA VAL A 60 6.16 8.38 14.63
C VAL A 60 5.42 7.47 13.65
N TRP A 61 6.04 6.39 13.17
CA TRP A 61 5.40 5.44 12.26
C TRP A 61 4.21 4.73 12.90
N ASP A 62 4.39 4.21 14.11
CA ASP A 62 3.33 3.54 14.87
C ASP A 62 2.19 4.53 15.18
N TRP A 63 2.53 5.78 15.51
CA TRP A 63 1.56 6.85 15.70
C TRP A 63 0.76 7.17 14.43
N LEU A 64 1.41 7.26 13.26
CA LEU A 64 0.73 7.55 11.99
C LEU A 64 -0.36 6.51 11.67
N TRP A 65 -0.06 5.23 11.90
CA TRP A 65 -1.00 4.12 11.69
C TRP A 65 -2.09 4.02 12.76
N ALA A 66 -1.77 4.32 14.02
CA ALA A 66 -2.77 4.42 15.08
C ALA A 66 -3.77 5.56 14.84
N ASN A 67 -3.38 6.56 14.04
CA ASN A 67 -4.21 7.71 13.68
C ASN A 67 -4.78 7.64 12.26
N ALA A 68 -4.84 6.45 11.66
CA ALA A 68 -5.46 6.20 10.36
C ALA A 68 -6.77 5.43 10.51
N HIS A 69 -7.84 5.91 9.86
CA HIS A 69 -9.11 5.23 9.73
C HIS A 69 -9.20 4.55 8.37
N TYR A 70 -9.48 3.25 8.38
CA TYR A 70 -9.82 2.44 7.21
C TYR A 70 -10.64 1.22 7.65
N SER A 71 -11.39 0.63 6.72
CA SER A 71 -12.18 -0.59 6.98
C SER A 71 -11.41 -1.83 6.51
N LEU A 72 -11.10 -2.73 7.45
CA LEU A 72 -10.43 -3.99 7.12
C LEU A 72 -11.35 -4.92 6.30
N ASP A 73 -12.66 -4.91 6.58
CA ASP A 73 -13.63 -5.70 5.82
C ASP A 73 -13.80 -5.18 4.38
N ASP A 74 -13.83 -3.85 4.18
CA ASP A 74 -13.88 -3.26 2.83
C ASP A 74 -12.58 -3.58 2.06
N LEU A 75 -11.43 -3.54 2.74
CA LEU A 75 -10.16 -3.96 2.14
C LEU A 75 -10.16 -5.45 1.75
N ALA A 76 -10.74 -6.32 2.59
CA ALA A 76 -10.90 -7.74 2.29
C ALA A 76 -11.82 -7.99 1.09
N GLU A 77 -12.97 -7.31 1.06
CA GLU A 77 -13.91 -7.37 -0.06
C GLU A 77 -13.24 -6.96 -1.38
N ARG A 78 -12.59 -5.79 -1.41
CA ARG A 78 -11.94 -5.24 -2.61
C ARG A 78 -10.74 -6.04 -3.08
N SER A 79 -10.00 -6.66 -2.16
CA SER A 79 -8.89 -7.55 -2.52
C SER A 79 -9.37 -8.97 -2.88
N SER A 80 -10.65 -9.29 -2.66
CA SER A 80 -11.21 -10.64 -2.79
C SER A 80 -10.44 -11.67 -1.96
N LEU A 81 -10.05 -11.28 -0.74
CA LEU A 81 -9.37 -12.11 0.24
C LEU A 81 -10.20 -12.16 1.53
N THR A 82 -9.89 -13.11 2.42
CA THR A 82 -10.54 -13.16 3.72
C THR A 82 -9.95 -12.12 4.67
N THR A 83 -10.77 -11.55 5.56
CA THR A 83 -10.32 -10.58 6.59
C THR A 83 -9.09 -11.07 7.36
N PRO A 84 -9.02 -12.33 7.87
CA PRO A 84 -7.83 -12.81 8.58
C PRO A 84 -6.58 -12.90 7.70
N LEU A 85 -6.73 -13.19 6.40
CA LEU A 85 -5.62 -13.23 5.46
C LEU A 85 -5.08 -11.84 5.20
N VAL A 86 -5.97 -10.87 4.97
CA VAL A 86 -5.60 -9.45 4.81
C VAL A 86 -4.89 -8.96 6.06
N GLU A 87 -5.45 -9.17 7.25
CA GLU A 87 -4.84 -8.75 8.52
C GLU A 87 -3.41 -9.27 8.67
N ARG A 88 -3.20 -10.56 8.38
CA ARG A 88 -1.88 -11.20 8.45
C ARG A 88 -0.89 -10.59 7.46
N LYS A 89 -1.33 -10.29 6.23
CA LYS A 89 -0.51 -9.76 5.14
C LYS A 89 -0.31 -8.24 5.22
N LEU A 90 -1.15 -7.53 5.97
CA LEU A 90 -1.07 -6.08 6.11
C LEU A 90 0.17 -5.65 6.91
N LYS A 91 0.51 -6.38 7.98
CA LYS A 91 1.68 -6.09 8.83
C LYS A 91 3.01 -5.97 8.05
N PRO A 92 3.40 -6.92 7.19
CA PRO A 92 4.64 -6.76 6.41
C PRO A 92 4.55 -5.64 5.37
N LEU A 93 3.38 -5.37 4.79
CA LEU A 93 3.20 -4.23 3.86
C LEU A 93 3.41 -2.89 4.57
N ILE A 94 2.88 -2.76 5.78
CA ILE A 94 3.08 -1.58 6.64
C ILE A 94 4.55 -1.47 7.06
N GLY A 95 5.13 -2.53 7.61
CA GLY A 95 6.50 -2.51 8.14
C GLY A 95 7.56 -2.20 7.07
N ASN A 96 7.32 -2.61 5.82
CA ASN A 96 8.21 -2.33 4.69
C ASN A 96 7.84 -1.05 3.91
N ARG A 97 6.94 -0.21 4.46
CA ARG A 97 6.50 1.06 3.86
C ARG A 97 6.00 0.90 2.42
N VAL A 98 5.30 -0.19 2.15
CA VAL A 98 4.60 -0.39 0.88
C VAL A 98 3.30 0.40 0.85
N LEU A 99 2.58 0.42 1.97
CA LEU A 99 1.36 1.19 2.16
C LEU A 99 1.64 2.37 3.08
N TYR A 100 0.86 3.44 2.90
CA TYR A 100 0.87 4.60 3.77
C TYR A 100 -0.51 4.84 4.41
N PRO A 101 -0.54 5.42 5.62
CA PRO A 101 -1.76 5.65 6.40
C PRO A 101 -2.66 6.78 5.87
N ASP A 102 -2.38 7.29 4.67
CA ASP A 102 -3.18 8.27 3.93
C ASP A 102 -3.78 7.69 2.65
N GLY A 103 -3.77 6.36 2.49
CA GLY A 103 -4.30 5.66 1.32
C GLY A 103 -3.35 5.62 0.12
N THR A 104 -2.18 6.27 0.23
CA THR A 104 -1.15 6.17 -0.80
C THR A 104 -0.30 4.92 -0.62
N VAL A 105 0.52 4.63 -1.63
CA VAL A 105 1.46 3.51 -1.65
C VAL A 105 2.83 4.03 -2.06
N ASN A 106 3.85 3.25 -1.75
CA ASN A 106 5.23 3.50 -2.14
C ASN A 106 5.36 3.81 -3.64
N SER A 107 6.07 4.87 -4.02
CA SER A 107 6.16 5.29 -5.41
C SER A 107 6.86 4.26 -6.31
N PHE A 108 7.83 3.50 -5.80
CA PHE A 108 8.46 2.40 -6.55
C PHE A 108 7.49 1.24 -6.78
N VAL A 109 6.67 0.92 -5.79
CA VAL A 109 5.61 -0.10 -5.92
C VAL A 109 4.54 0.37 -6.91
N GLN A 110 4.12 1.63 -6.83
CA GLN A 110 3.18 2.22 -7.79
C GLN A 110 3.72 2.15 -9.22
N ARG A 111 4.99 2.50 -9.42
CA ARG A 111 5.68 2.39 -10.72
C ARG A 111 5.73 0.95 -11.21
N TYR A 112 6.13 0.01 -10.34
CA TYR A 112 6.16 -1.42 -10.67
C TYR A 112 4.79 -1.92 -11.15
N LEU A 113 3.71 -1.62 -10.42
CA LEU A 113 2.35 -2.02 -10.80
C LEU A 113 1.94 -1.45 -12.16
N ARG A 114 2.27 -0.17 -12.43
CA ARG A 114 2.02 0.44 -13.73
C ARG A 114 2.77 -0.28 -14.86
N GLU A 115 4.03 -0.64 -14.64
CA GLU A 115 4.82 -1.40 -15.61
C GLU A 115 4.24 -2.80 -15.86
N GLN A 116 3.72 -3.47 -14.83
CA GLN A 116 3.03 -4.76 -15.00
C GLN A 116 1.77 -4.63 -15.87
N VAL A 117 0.97 -3.59 -15.66
CA VAL A 117 -0.21 -3.31 -16.49
C VAL A 117 0.17 -3.08 -17.94
N LEU A 118 1.22 -2.29 -18.22
CA LEU A 118 1.68 -2.03 -19.59
C LEU A 118 2.13 -3.31 -20.30
N LYS A 119 2.85 -4.20 -19.59
CA LYS A 119 3.30 -5.50 -20.14
C LYS A 119 2.13 -6.37 -20.60
N LEU A 120 0.95 -6.28 -19.97
CA LEU A 120 -0.23 -7.03 -20.41
C LEU A 120 -0.70 -6.64 -21.81
N PHE A 121 -0.49 -5.38 -22.21
CA PHE A 121 -0.86 -4.89 -23.54
C PHE A 121 0.21 -5.13 -24.60
N ASP A 122 1.48 -5.29 -24.20
CA ASP A 122 2.60 -5.58 -25.12
C ASP A 122 2.66 -7.05 -25.58
N VAL A 123 1.92 -7.96 -24.92
CA VAL A 123 1.83 -9.36 -25.36
C VAL A 123 1.03 -9.44 -26.67
N LYS A 124 1.74 -9.38 -27.80
CA LYS A 124 1.15 -9.63 -29.13
C LYS A 124 0.33 -10.93 -29.11
N PRO A 125 -0.87 -10.97 -29.72
CA PRO A 125 -1.64 -12.19 -29.83
C PRO A 125 -0.80 -13.26 -30.55
N ARG A 126 -0.64 -14.44 -29.93
CA ARG A 126 -0.02 -15.60 -30.58
C ARG A 126 -0.85 -15.94 -31.81
N LYS A 127 -0.28 -15.76 -33.01
CA LYS A 127 -0.93 -16.20 -34.26
C LYS A 127 -1.30 -17.68 -34.12
N PRO A 128 -2.54 -18.10 -34.44
CA PRO A 128 -2.88 -19.51 -34.44
C PRO A 128 -1.99 -20.22 -35.45
N VAL A 129 -1.31 -21.28 -34.99
CA VAL A 129 -0.54 -22.17 -35.85
C VAL A 129 -1.55 -22.84 -36.77
N LYS A 130 -1.48 -22.55 -38.08
CA LYS A 130 -2.26 -23.30 -39.07
C LYS A 130 -1.74 -24.74 -39.06
N SER A 131 -2.57 -25.66 -38.59
CA SER A 131 -2.39 -27.09 -38.79
C SER A 131 -2.58 -27.37 -40.28
N THR A 132 -1.48 -27.69 -40.97
CA THR A 132 -1.44 -28.36 -42.28
C THR A 132 -1.13 -29.82 -42.08
#